data_AF-A0A1M6UK93-F1
#
_entry.id   AF-A0A1M6UK93-F1
#
_cell.length_a   1.000
_cell.length_b   1.000
_cell.length_c   1.000
_cell.angle_alpha   90.00
_cell.angle_beta   90.00
_cell.angle_gamma   90.00
#
_symmetry.space_group_name_H-M   'P 1'
#
loop_
_entity.id
_entity.type
_entity.pdbx_description
1 polymer ?
#
loop_
_entity_poly.entity_id
_entity_poly.type
_entity_poly.pdbx_seq_one_letter_code
_entity_poly.pdbx_strand_id
1 'polypeptide(L)'
;QALGFVEGIERFSETLGSVSFRSPETVSVVAAPIIVVAAVLLWRLAGLLHAGKLGVAVPGDQAALPSTDGFTSLNKIIVFVLRAVALISVPLVLLGYVYLARQISDAMVMTAANLGIALFLYSILTGSIRALTSKGSAESETTLPLMPFFVGLLIATLLLPVLAITWGARPSDVLEVWRILTVGADVGGMRLSLSVIFSLVFVFFIGVVITRWMQRGLRETVLPRTKMDAGAQNALITGLGYVGMTLSALIAVSVAGLNLSNLAVVAGALSVGIGFGLQTIVSNFVSGIILLIERPIAEGDWIEVSGHSGIVKKIAVRSTQIATFDKHDVIVPNQDLIGGAVKNMTLSSRMGRLIIPVGVAYGSDLEKTKEILETAAADEGSLVQHPAPSVLFRG
;
A
#
# COMPACT_ATOMS: atom_id res chain seq x y z
N GLN A 1 43.93 22.72 -13.71
CA GLN A 1 44.73 23.46 -14.70
C GLN A 1 45.73 22.53 -15.42
N ALA A 2 46.61 21.80 -14.72
CA ALA A 2 47.58 20.90 -15.37
C ALA A 2 46.98 19.75 -16.21
N LEU A 3 45.93 19.07 -15.73
CA LEU A 3 45.25 17.99 -16.48
C LEU A 3 44.58 18.49 -17.78
N GLY A 4 43.98 19.69 -17.75
CA GLY A 4 43.36 20.29 -18.94
C GLY A 4 44.37 20.78 -19.99
N PHE A 5 45.58 21.10 -19.58
CA PHE A 5 46.67 21.45 -20.51
C PHE A 5 47.19 20.22 -21.26
N VAL A 6 47.28 19.07 -20.59
CA VAL A 6 47.66 17.79 -21.23
C VAL A 6 46.60 17.33 -22.22
N GLU A 7 45.32 17.38 -21.84
CA GLU A 7 44.21 17.11 -22.76
C GLU A 7 44.21 18.04 -23.98
N GLY A 8 44.52 19.33 -23.77
CA GLY A 8 44.62 20.30 -24.85
C GLY A 8 45.76 19.98 -25.84
N ILE A 9 46.92 19.57 -25.33
CA ILE A 9 48.06 19.11 -26.15
C ILE A 9 47.71 17.83 -26.89
N GLU A 10 46.99 16.91 -26.24
CA GLU A 10 46.60 15.63 -26.82
C GLU A 10 45.61 15.80 -27.97
N ARG A 11 44.54 16.57 -27.79
CA ARG A 11 43.58 16.88 -28.88
C ARG A 11 44.23 17.65 -30.02
N PHE A 12 45.17 18.54 -29.71
CA PHE A 12 45.95 19.24 -30.72
C PHE A 12 46.85 18.27 -31.51
N SER A 13 47.47 17.31 -30.82
CA SER A 13 48.27 16.24 -31.43
C SER A 13 47.44 15.31 -32.31
N GLU A 14 46.21 14.95 -31.91
CA GLU A 14 45.29 14.17 -32.74
C GLU A 14 44.86 14.91 -34.00
N THR A 15 44.56 16.20 -33.85
CA THR A 15 44.17 17.06 -34.97
C THR A 15 45.32 17.18 -35.97
N LEU A 16 46.56 17.36 -35.50
CA LEU A 16 47.78 17.36 -36.33
C LEU A 16 48.07 16.01 -36.98
N GLY A 17 47.88 14.90 -36.26
CA GLY A 17 48.04 13.54 -36.77
C GLY A 17 47.05 13.24 -37.90
N SER A 18 45.81 13.71 -37.78
CA SER A 18 44.77 13.53 -38.82
C SER A 18 45.07 14.28 -40.13
N VAL A 19 45.87 15.36 -40.07
CA VAL A 19 46.17 16.23 -41.20
C VAL A 19 47.50 15.89 -41.88
N SER A 20 48.50 15.31 -41.18
CA SER A 20 49.86 15.21 -41.74
C SER A 20 50.65 13.91 -41.52
N PHE A 21 50.23 12.95 -40.67
CA PHE A 21 51.02 11.73 -40.41
C PHE A 21 50.14 10.49 -40.22
N ARG A 22 50.08 9.61 -41.24
CA ARG A 22 49.24 8.39 -41.26
C ARG A 22 49.94 7.09 -40.81
N SER A 23 51.23 7.12 -40.48
CA SER A 23 51.96 5.89 -40.13
C SER A 23 51.69 5.50 -38.65
N PRO A 24 51.29 4.24 -38.34
CA PRO A 24 51.04 3.78 -36.97
C PRO A 24 52.24 3.95 -36.02
N GLU A 25 53.45 3.92 -36.58
CA GLU A 25 54.70 4.11 -35.84
C GLU A 25 54.87 5.57 -35.40
N THR A 26 54.49 6.53 -36.24
CA THR A 26 54.58 7.96 -35.92
C THR A 26 53.62 8.34 -34.78
N VAL A 27 52.40 7.81 -34.81
CA VAL A 27 51.41 8.00 -33.74
C VAL A 27 51.93 7.41 -32.42
N SER A 28 52.63 6.28 -32.47
CA SER A 28 53.20 5.62 -31.30
C SER A 28 54.32 6.43 -30.63
N VAL A 29 55.19 7.04 -31.44
CA VAL A 29 56.30 7.88 -30.96
C VAL A 29 55.79 9.18 -30.31
N VAL A 30 54.73 9.78 -30.85
CA VAL A 30 54.15 11.03 -30.32
C VAL A 30 53.28 10.77 -29.08
N ALA A 31 52.57 9.64 -29.02
CA ALA A 31 51.73 9.29 -27.87
C ALA A 31 52.54 8.92 -26.62
N ALA A 32 53.72 8.31 -26.79
CA ALA A 32 54.57 7.87 -25.68
C ALA A 32 54.90 8.98 -24.64
N PRO A 33 55.42 10.16 -25.01
CA PRO A 33 55.69 11.23 -24.05
C PRO A 33 54.41 11.80 -23.41
N ILE A 34 53.28 11.85 -24.14
CA ILE A 34 52.00 12.32 -23.61
C ILE A 34 51.49 11.38 -22.52
N ILE A 35 51.55 10.06 -22.75
CA ILE A 35 51.14 9.04 -21.77
C ILE A 35 52.04 9.08 -20.52
N VAL A 36 53.35 9.31 -20.68
CA VAL A 36 54.27 9.47 -19.53
C VAL A 36 53.92 10.72 -18.72
N VAL A 37 53.61 11.84 -19.36
CA VAL A 37 53.18 13.07 -18.67
C VAL A 37 51.84 12.84 -17.96
N ALA A 38 50.88 12.18 -18.61
CA ALA A 38 49.59 11.82 -18.02
C ALA A 38 49.79 10.91 -16.79
N ALA A 39 50.64 9.89 -16.88
CA ALA A 39 50.98 9.00 -15.77
C ALA A 39 51.58 9.76 -14.58
N VAL A 40 52.51 10.69 -14.82
CA VAL A 40 53.10 11.54 -13.76
C VAL A 40 52.04 12.43 -13.11
N LEU A 41 51.12 13.00 -13.89
CA LEU A 41 50.04 13.82 -13.35
C LEU A 41 49.05 12.99 -12.50
N LEU A 42 48.65 11.81 -12.97
CA LEU A 42 47.81 10.88 -12.22
C LEU A 42 48.49 10.45 -10.91
N TRP A 43 49.79 10.17 -10.96
CA TRP A 43 50.58 9.84 -9.78
C TRP A 43 50.63 10.99 -8.77
N ARG A 44 50.86 12.22 -9.23
CA ARG A 44 50.84 13.42 -8.38
C ARG A 44 49.46 13.67 -7.77
N LEU A 45 48.40 13.51 -8.57
CA LEU A 45 47.03 13.64 -8.10
C LEU A 45 46.70 12.62 -7.00
N ALA A 46 47.09 11.35 -7.21
CA ALA A 46 46.95 10.30 -6.21
C ALA A 46 47.72 10.63 -4.91
N GLY A 47 48.90 11.24 -5.02
CA GLY A 47 49.66 11.74 -3.88
C GLY A 47 48.95 12.85 -3.10
N LEU A 48 48.32 13.80 -3.79
CA LEU A 48 47.57 14.89 -3.16
C LEU A 48 46.29 14.40 -2.46
N LEU A 49 45.59 13.43 -3.05
CA LEU A 49 44.42 12.77 -2.45
C LEU A 49 44.79 11.94 -1.22
N HIS A 50 45.91 11.23 -1.27
CA HIS A 50 46.43 10.45 -0.13
C HIS A 50 46.89 11.35 1.03
N ALA A 51 47.51 12.48 0.72
CA ALA A 51 47.99 13.45 1.71
C ALA A 51 46.85 14.29 2.35
N GLY A 52 45.58 14.05 1.98
CA GLY A 52 44.42 14.78 2.51
C GLY A 52 44.34 16.26 2.09
N LYS A 53 45.25 16.74 1.25
CA LYS A 53 45.35 18.16 0.85
C LYS A 53 44.23 18.62 -0.09
N LEU A 54 43.51 17.67 -0.69
CA LEU A 54 42.35 17.89 -1.55
C LEU A 54 41.01 17.72 -0.80
N GLY A 55 41.04 17.53 0.52
CA GLY A 55 39.85 17.34 1.33
C GLY A 55 38.89 18.52 1.20
N VAL A 56 37.69 18.25 0.70
CA VAL A 56 36.52 19.10 0.97
C VAL A 56 36.40 19.12 2.48
N ALA A 57 36.79 20.23 3.11
CA ALA A 57 36.51 20.43 4.53
C ALA A 57 34.99 20.29 4.67
N VAL A 58 34.53 19.19 5.27
CA VAL A 58 33.18 19.09 5.81
C VAL A 58 33.20 19.99 7.03
N PRO A 59 32.66 21.21 6.99
CA PRO A 59 32.78 22.12 8.11
C PRO A 59 31.72 21.68 9.10
N GLY A 60 32.19 21.12 10.21
CA GLY A 60 31.35 20.59 11.28
C GLY A 60 31.82 19.21 11.70
N ASP A 61 32.94 19.13 12.40
CA ASP A 61 33.28 17.91 13.15
C ASP A 61 33.89 18.27 14.51
N GLN A 62 33.00 18.65 15.44
CA GLN A 62 33.20 18.46 16.89
C GLN A 62 32.05 17.66 17.53
N ALA A 63 31.14 17.08 16.74
CA ALA A 63 30.05 16.29 17.27
C ALA A 63 29.99 14.94 16.55
N ALA A 64 30.70 13.97 17.14
CA ALA A 64 30.57 12.52 16.99
C ALA A 64 29.52 12.04 15.97
N LEU A 65 29.94 11.89 14.71
CA LEU A 65 29.23 11.05 13.73
C LEU A 65 29.86 9.64 13.70
N PRO A 66 29.08 8.59 13.38
CA PRO A 66 29.55 7.20 13.39
C PRO A 66 30.68 7.00 12.38
N SER A 67 31.60 6.08 12.68
CA SER A 67 32.92 5.97 12.07
C SER A 67 32.96 6.13 10.55
N THR A 68 33.75 7.11 10.11
CA THR A 68 34.07 7.49 8.72
C THR A 68 34.95 6.46 8.00
N ASP A 69 34.79 5.17 8.31
CA ASP A 69 35.62 4.07 7.79
C ASP A 69 35.33 3.78 6.31
N GLY A 70 34.09 4.03 5.86
CA GLY A 70 33.68 3.83 4.46
C GLY A 70 34.31 4.84 3.50
N PHE A 71 34.33 6.13 3.86
CA PHE A 71 34.82 7.22 3.00
C PHE A 71 36.35 7.18 2.85
N THR A 72 37.06 6.81 3.93
CA THR A 72 38.51 6.62 3.92
C THR A 72 38.93 5.38 3.11
N SER A 73 38.11 4.31 3.13
CA SER A 73 38.32 3.12 2.30
C SER A 73 38.12 3.40 0.80
N LEU A 74 37.11 4.18 0.44
CA LEU A 74 36.82 4.55 -0.95
C LEU A 74 37.91 5.45 -1.55
N ASN A 75 38.42 6.42 -0.78
CA ASN A 75 39.56 7.25 -1.19
C ASN A 75 40.83 6.41 -1.41
N LYS A 76 41.10 5.41 -0.56
CA LYS A 76 42.23 4.47 -0.76
C LYS A 76 42.10 3.69 -2.06
N ILE A 77 40.89 3.27 -2.43
CA ILE A 77 40.63 2.57 -3.70
C ILE A 77 40.89 3.51 -4.89
N ILE A 78 40.39 4.75 -4.86
CA ILE A 78 40.62 5.73 -5.93
C ILE A 78 42.12 6.01 -6.10
N VAL A 79 42.85 6.24 -5.01
CA VAL A 79 44.30 6.44 -5.02
C VAL A 79 45.03 5.22 -5.58
N PHE A 80 44.62 4.01 -5.19
CA PHE A 80 45.19 2.77 -5.70
C PHE A 80 44.98 2.63 -7.21
N VAL A 81 43.76 2.86 -7.71
CA VAL A 81 43.43 2.78 -9.14
C VAL A 81 44.23 3.80 -9.95
N LEU A 82 44.30 5.06 -9.50
CA LEU A 82 45.08 6.11 -10.17
C LEU A 82 46.57 5.75 -10.26
N ARG A 83 47.15 5.20 -9.19
CA ARG A 83 48.55 4.73 -9.19
C ARG A 83 48.77 3.51 -10.05
N ALA A 84 47.85 2.55 -10.01
CA ALA A 84 47.93 1.35 -10.83
C ALA A 84 47.90 1.71 -12.32
N VAL A 85 46.99 2.59 -12.74
CA VAL A 85 46.93 3.04 -14.14
C VAL A 85 48.19 3.79 -14.55
N ALA A 86 48.66 4.73 -13.73
CA ALA A 86 49.91 5.46 -14.00
C ALA A 86 51.12 4.53 -14.14
N LEU A 87 51.16 3.44 -13.37
CA LEU A 87 52.27 2.48 -13.37
C LEU A 87 52.16 1.47 -14.52
N ILE A 88 50.94 1.10 -14.94
CA ILE A 88 50.66 0.13 -16.00
C ILE A 88 50.73 0.76 -17.39
N SER A 89 50.36 2.04 -17.54
CA SER A 89 50.30 2.70 -18.85
C SER A 89 51.67 2.82 -19.53
N VAL A 90 52.74 3.10 -18.77
CA VAL A 90 54.10 3.27 -19.31
C VAL A 90 54.68 1.94 -19.85
N PRO A 91 54.63 0.80 -19.13
CA PRO A 91 55.00 -0.50 -19.68
C PRO A 91 54.19 -0.92 -20.91
N LEU A 92 52.87 -0.64 -20.96
CA LEU A 92 52.06 -0.98 -22.13
C LEU A 92 52.56 -0.28 -23.40
N VAL A 93 52.98 0.98 -23.29
CA VAL A 93 53.58 1.72 -24.41
C VAL A 93 54.88 1.04 -24.87
N LEU A 94 55.74 0.64 -23.93
CA LEU A 94 57.00 -0.05 -24.24
C LEU A 94 56.80 -1.43 -24.89
N LEU A 95 55.71 -2.12 -24.56
CA LEU A 95 55.32 -3.40 -25.13
C LEU A 95 54.59 -3.27 -26.48
N GLY A 96 54.41 -2.05 -27.00
CA GLY A 96 53.76 -1.78 -28.27
C GLY A 96 52.22 -1.69 -28.21
N TYR A 97 51.61 -1.82 -27.03
CA TYR A 97 50.16 -1.67 -26.82
C TYR A 97 49.75 -0.21 -26.64
N VAL A 98 50.19 0.68 -27.53
CA VAL A 98 50.02 2.13 -27.39
C VAL A 98 48.55 2.55 -27.38
N TYR A 99 47.72 1.95 -28.23
CA TYR A 99 46.28 2.25 -28.28
C TYR A 99 45.58 1.96 -26.93
N LEU A 100 45.90 0.82 -26.32
CA LEU A 100 45.33 0.42 -25.03
C LEU A 100 45.85 1.31 -23.89
N ALA A 101 47.15 1.62 -23.89
CA ALA A 101 47.75 2.54 -22.91
C ALA A 101 47.08 3.91 -22.96
N ARG A 102 46.83 4.40 -24.18
CA ARG A 102 46.17 5.68 -24.45
C ARG A 102 44.72 5.66 -23.97
N GLN A 103 43.92 4.70 -24.42
CA GLN A 103 42.51 4.61 -24.04
C GLN A 103 42.30 4.57 -22.52
N ILE A 104 43.13 3.83 -21.79
CA ILE A 104 43.05 3.76 -20.32
C ILE A 104 43.53 5.07 -19.67
N SER A 105 44.59 5.69 -20.19
CA SER A 105 45.14 6.94 -19.65
C SER A 105 44.17 8.11 -19.85
N ASP A 106 43.63 8.26 -21.05
CA ASP A 106 42.71 9.34 -21.43
C ASP A 106 41.41 9.22 -20.62
N ALA A 107 40.84 8.01 -20.55
CA ALA A 107 39.64 7.74 -19.75
C ALA A 107 39.84 8.09 -18.27
N MET A 108 41.03 7.81 -17.70
CA MET A 108 41.34 8.13 -16.31
C MET A 108 41.59 9.63 -16.08
N VAL A 109 42.29 10.30 -16.99
CA VAL A 109 42.50 11.75 -16.95
C VAL A 109 41.16 12.49 -17.02
N MET A 110 40.28 12.10 -17.95
CA MET A 110 38.93 12.66 -18.06
C MET A 110 38.06 12.33 -16.85
N THR A 111 38.11 11.11 -16.32
CA THR A 111 37.38 10.73 -15.09
C THR A 111 37.83 11.59 -13.89
N ALA A 112 39.14 11.79 -13.72
CA ALA A 112 39.69 12.64 -12.68
C ALA A 112 39.30 14.12 -12.86
N ALA A 113 39.31 14.61 -14.09
CA ALA A 113 38.88 15.97 -14.42
C ALA A 113 37.38 16.17 -14.11
N ASN A 114 36.52 15.23 -14.52
CA ASN A 114 35.07 15.26 -14.26
C ASN A 114 34.76 15.21 -12.76
N LEU A 115 35.46 14.36 -11.99
CA LEU A 115 35.35 14.34 -10.53
C LEU A 115 35.80 15.67 -9.90
N GLY A 116 36.90 16.26 -10.39
CA GLY A 116 37.37 17.57 -9.93
C GLY A 116 36.34 18.68 -10.18
N ILE A 117 35.72 18.69 -11.36
CA ILE A 117 34.64 19.63 -11.71
C ILE A 117 33.43 19.41 -10.80
N ALA A 118 33.02 18.15 -10.58
CA ALA A 118 31.90 17.81 -9.72
C ALA A 118 32.12 18.27 -8.26
N LEU A 119 33.31 18.06 -7.70
CA LEU A 119 33.66 18.53 -6.36
C LEU A 119 33.70 20.06 -6.27
N PHE A 120 34.21 20.73 -7.30
CA PHE A 120 34.20 22.19 -7.39
C PHE A 120 32.77 22.75 -7.42
N LEU A 121 31.90 22.19 -8.26
CA LEU A 121 30.49 22.54 -8.32
C LEU A 121 29.78 22.29 -6.98
N TYR A 122 30.05 21.14 -6.35
CA TYR A 122 29.52 20.81 -5.03
C TYR A 122 29.94 21.86 -3.97
N SER A 123 31.22 22.23 -3.96
CA SER A 123 31.74 23.26 -3.05
C SER A 123 31.10 24.63 -3.28
N ILE A 124 30.88 25.03 -4.54
CA ILE A 124 30.23 26.30 -4.88
C ILE A 124 28.75 26.28 -4.51
N LEU A 125 28.00 25.24 -4.87
CA LEU A 125 26.56 25.16 -4.59
C LEU A 125 26.30 25.16 -3.09
N THR A 126 26.99 24.30 -2.34
CA THR A 126 26.82 24.22 -0.89
C THR A 126 27.29 25.49 -0.19
N GLY A 127 28.40 26.10 -0.64
CA GLY A 127 28.87 27.39 -0.16
C GLY A 127 27.90 28.55 -0.42
N SER A 128 27.29 28.59 -1.61
CA SER A 128 26.31 29.60 -2.00
C SER A 128 25.01 29.47 -1.21
N ILE A 129 24.52 28.24 -1.03
CA ILE A 129 23.35 27.96 -0.21
C ILE A 129 23.60 28.41 1.24
N ARG A 130 24.76 28.07 1.81
CA ARG A 130 25.14 28.55 3.16
C ARG A 130 25.21 30.07 3.25
N ALA A 131 25.82 30.73 2.26
CA ALA A 131 25.92 32.19 2.23
C ALA A 131 24.54 32.86 2.19
N LEU A 132 23.60 32.32 1.40
CA LEU A 132 22.23 32.81 1.30
C LEU A 132 21.41 32.55 2.57
N THR A 133 21.58 31.40 3.22
CA THR A 133 20.86 31.05 4.45
C THR A 133 21.42 31.75 5.69
N SER A 134 22.72 32.11 5.71
CA SER A 134 23.39 32.70 6.88
C SER A 134 23.01 34.15 7.20
N LYS A 135 22.22 34.84 6.36
CA LYS A 135 21.81 36.24 6.61
C LYS A 135 20.65 36.40 7.59
N GLY A 136 20.07 35.32 8.11
CA GLY A 136 19.00 35.36 9.10
C GLY A 136 19.23 34.38 10.25
N SER A 137 19.59 34.91 11.41
CA SER A 137 19.58 34.27 12.75
C SER A 137 20.42 33.00 12.95
N ALA A 138 21.29 33.06 13.97
CA ALA A 138 22.17 31.99 14.46
C ALA A 138 21.47 30.73 14.99
N GLU A 139 20.13 30.62 14.87
CA GLU A 139 19.36 29.41 15.16
C GLU A 139 19.13 28.51 13.93
N SER A 140 19.55 28.94 12.74
CA SER A 140 19.39 28.17 11.50
C SER A 140 20.44 27.06 11.30
N GLU A 141 21.02 26.50 12.38
CA GLU A 141 21.87 25.30 12.31
C GLU A 141 21.05 24.02 12.08
N THR A 142 19.76 24.04 12.40
CA THR A 142 18.91 22.83 12.37
C THR A 142 18.09 22.64 11.10
N THR A 143 17.99 23.63 10.21
CA THR A 143 16.98 23.57 9.14
C THR A 143 17.34 22.79 7.89
N LEU A 144 18.60 22.42 7.59
CA LEU A 144 18.91 21.73 6.32
C LEU A 144 20.04 20.67 6.36
N PRO A 145 20.08 19.71 7.31
CA PRO A 145 21.04 18.60 7.27
C PRO A 145 20.94 17.75 5.98
N LEU A 146 19.81 17.83 5.27
CA LEU A 146 19.55 17.07 4.04
C LEU A 146 19.94 17.80 2.75
N MET A 147 20.19 19.11 2.75
CA MET A 147 20.49 19.86 1.51
C MET A 147 21.81 19.47 0.85
N PRO A 148 22.93 19.31 1.58
CA PRO A 148 24.17 18.83 0.98
C PRO A 148 24.01 17.45 0.35
N PHE A 149 23.17 16.60 0.95
CA PHE A 149 22.83 15.30 0.38
C PHE A 149 22.09 15.42 -0.95
N PHE A 150 21.05 16.25 -1.06
CA PHE A 150 20.33 16.46 -2.33
C PHE A 150 21.20 17.09 -3.41
N VAL A 151 22.06 18.04 -3.06
CA VAL A 151 23.03 18.64 -3.99
C VAL A 151 24.03 17.58 -4.47
N GLY A 152 24.54 16.75 -3.55
CA GLY A 152 25.43 15.64 -3.89
C GLY A 152 24.74 14.62 -4.80
N LEU A 153 23.49 14.25 -4.50
CA LEU A 153 22.68 13.36 -5.31
C LEU A 153 22.48 13.93 -6.72
N LEU A 154 22.09 15.20 -6.85
CA LEU A 154 21.90 15.86 -8.13
C LEU A 154 23.20 15.86 -8.98
N ILE A 155 24.32 16.23 -8.37
CA ILE A 155 25.63 16.23 -9.04
C ILE A 155 26.01 14.81 -9.46
N ALA A 156 25.79 13.81 -8.61
CA ALA A 156 26.05 12.42 -8.95
C ALA A 156 25.19 11.95 -10.13
N THR A 157 23.88 12.26 -10.14
CA THR A 157 22.97 11.93 -11.24
C THR A 157 23.40 12.58 -12.56
N LEU A 158 23.88 13.83 -12.53
CA LEU A 158 24.40 14.53 -13.71
C LEU A 158 25.77 14.01 -14.16
N LEU A 159 26.59 13.54 -13.22
CA LEU A 159 27.94 13.04 -13.49
C LEU A 159 27.92 11.64 -14.13
N LEU A 160 26.96 10.79 -13.78
CA LEU A 160 26.85 9.42 -14.27
C LEU A 160 26.83 9.31 -15.82
N PRO A 161 25.99 10.06 -16.55
CA PRO A 161 26.03 10.09 -18.02
C PRO A 161 27.38 10.48 -18.60
N VAL A 162 28.04 11.47 -17.99
CA VAL A 162 29.33 11.99 -18.45
C VAL A 162 30.43 10.94 -18.25
N LEU A 163 30.42 10.25 -17.11
CA LEU A 163 31.34 9.15 -16.84
C LEU A 163 31.08 7.96 -17.78
N ALA A 164 29.83 7.62 -18.05
CA ALA A 164 29.50 6.55 -19.00
C ALA A 164 30.11 6.84 -20.39
N ILE A 165 29.94 8.07 -20.90
CA ILE A 165 30.52 8.48 -22.19
C ILE A 165 32.05 8.44 -22.15
N THR A 166 32.65 8.89 -21.05
CA THR A 166 34.12 8.86 -20.85
C THR A 166 34.69 7.45 -20.97
N TRP A 167 33.93 6.44 -20.55
CA TRP A 167 34.32 5.03 -20.61
C TRP A 167 33.88 4.32 -21.90
N GLY A 168 33.43 5.07 -22.90
CA GLY A 168 33.11 4.55 -24.24
C GLY A 168 31.64 4.22 -24.47
N ALA A 169 30.72 4.60 -23.57
CA ALA A 169 29.30 4.55 -23.88
C ALA A 169 28.99 5.54 -25.01
N ARG A 170 28.18 5.12 -25.98
CA ARG A 170 27.80 6.03 -27.07
C ARG A 170 26.79 7.04 -26.52
N PRO A 171 26.79 8.30 -27.00
CA PRO A 171 25.77 9.28 -26.64
C PRO A 171 24.34 8.77 -26.92
N SER A 172 24.17 7.94 -27.95
CA SER A 172 22.91 7.25 -28.26
C SER A 172 22.43 6.34 -27.14
N ASP A 173 23.34 5.61 -26.50
CA ASP A 173 23.01 4.62 -25.46
C ASP A 173 22.55 5.34 -24.19
N VAL A 174 23.21 6.47 -23.86
CA VAL A 174 22.82 7.35 -22.75
C VAL A 174 21.45 7.98 -23.01
N LEU A 175 21.22 8.47 -24.23
CA LEU A 175 19.93 9.04 -24.62
C LEU A 175 18.83 7.97 -24.64
N GLU A 176 19.14 6.74 -25.00
CA GLU A 176 18.22 5.61 -24.95
C GLU A 176 17.84 5.26 -23.51
N VAL A 177 18.79 5.22 -22.57
CA VAL A 177 18.48 5.04 -21.14
C VAL A 177 17.58 6.17 -20.63
N TRP A 178 17.85 7.42 -21.01
CA TRP A 178 16.99 8.56 -20.67
C TRP A 178 15.58 8.43 -21.27
N ARG A 179 15.49 7.98 -22.53
CA ARG A 179 14.22 7.71 -23.22
C ARG A 179 13.45 6.58 -22.55
N ILE A 180 14.12 5.50 -22.14
CA ILE A 180 13.51 4.39 -21.42
C ILE A 180 12.94 4.86 -20.08
N LEU A 181 13.66 5.70 -19.33
CA LEU A 181 13.18 6.22 -18.05
C LEU A 181 11.97 7.17 -18.23
N THR A 182 11.97 8.01 -19.26
CA THR A 182 10.96 9.06 -19.47
C THR A 182 9.75 8.60 -20.27
N VAL A 183 9.96 7.93 -21.40
CA VAL A 183 8.92 7.44 -22.32
C VAL A 183 8.44 6.04 -21.94
N GLY A 184 9.31 5.25 -21.30
CA GLY A 184 9.03 3.89 -20.86
C GLY A 184 9.61 2.82 -21.78
N ALA A 185 9.82 1.64 -21.22
CA ALA A 185 10.16 0.42 -21.94
C ALA A 185 9.00 -0.58 -21.90
N ASP A 186 8.72 -1.25 -23.02
CA ASP A 186 7.78 -2.36 -23.07
C ASP A 186 8.43 -3.61 -22.46
N VAL A 187 7.95 -4.02 -21.29
CA VAL A 187 8.38 -5.25 -20.60
C VAL A 187 7.15 -6.11 -20.37
N GLY A 188 7.05 -7.25 -21.07
CA GLY A 188 5.95 -8.21 -20.89
C GLY A 188 4.56 -7.66 -21.22
N GLY A 189 4.45 -6.71 -22.16
CA GLY A 189 3.19 -6.06 -22.54
C GLY A 189 2.79 -4.86 -21.67
N MET A 190 3.65 -4.46 -20.72
CA MET A 190 3.48 -3.25 -19.92
C MET A 190 4.55 -2.21 -20.28
N ARG A 191 4.12 -0.97 -20.50
CA ARG A 191 5.02 0.18 -20.62
C ARG A 191 5.46 0.64 -19.23
N LEU A 192 6.63 0.20 -18.80
CA LEU A 192 7.22 0.64 -17.55
C LEU A 192 7.95 1.96 -17.77
N SER A 193 7.37 3.06 -17.28
CA SER A 193 7.98 4.40 -17.27
C SER A 193 8.07 4.95 -15.85
N LEU A 194 8.91 5.97 -15.64
CA LEU A 194 8.99 6.65 -14.36
C LEU A 194 7.65 7.31 -13.97
N SER A 195 6.87 7.79 -14.96
CA SER A 195 5.54 8.35 -14.74
C SER A 195 4.53 7.31 -14.26
N VAL A 196 4.61 6.07 -14.74
CA VAL A 196 3.76 4.95 -14.28
C VAL A 196 4.12 4.53 -12.86
N ILE A 197 5.40 4.47 -12.53
CA ILE A 197 5.83 4.16 -11.15
C ILE A 197 5.34 5.26 -10.19
N PHE A 198 5.50 6.52 -10.58
CA PHE A 198 5.04 7.64 -9.79
C PHE A 198 3.52 7.64 -9.62
N SER A 199 2.75 7.41 -10.69
CA SER A 199 1.29 7.36 -10.62
C SER A 199 0.82 6.19 -9.75
N LEU A 200 1.47 5.02 -9.84
CA LEU A 200 1.18 3.86 -8.98
C LEU A 200 1.37 4.22 -7.50
N VAL A 201 2.55 4.75 -7.14
CA VAL A 201 2.85 5.13 -5.74
C VAL A 201 1.90 6.23 -5.26
N PHE A 202 1.63 7.22 -6.10
CA PHE A 202 0.77 8.35 -5.76
C PHE A 202 -0.68 7.92 -5.53
N VAL A 203 -1.25 7.13 -6.44
CA VAL A 203 -2.62 6.62 -6.32
C VAL A 203 -2.75 5.68 -5.12
N PHE A 204 -1.77 4.79 -4.92
CA PHE A 204 -1.74 3.92 -3.76
C PHE A 204 -1.69 4.73 -2.45
N PHE A 205 -0.82 5.74 -2.39
CA PHE A 205 -0.69 6.62 -1.24
C PHE A 205 -2.00 7.35 -0.94
N ILE A 206 -2.65 7.94 -1.96
CA ILE A 206 -3.96 8.58 -1.81
C ILE A 206 -4.99 7.58 -1.26
N GLY A 207 -5.06 6.38 -1.82
CA GLY A 207 -5.99 5.34 -1.35
C GLY A 207 -5.77 4.96 0.11
N VAL A 208 -4.50 4.82 0.53
CA VAL A 208 -4.14 4.58 1.94
C VAL A 208 -4.51 5.75 2.84
N VAL A 209 -4.29 6.99 2.41
CA VAL A 209 -4.68 8.19 3.15
C VAL A 209 -6.19 8.25 3.34
N ILE A 210 -6.97 8.03 2.27
CA ILE A 210 -8.44 7.97 2.33
C ILE A 210 -8.90 6.86 3.27
N THR A 211 -8.31 5.67 3.15
CA THR A 211 -8.65 4.52 4.02
C THR A 211 -8.39 4.85 5.49
N ARG A 212 -7.22 5.42 5.81
CA ARG A 212 -6.88 5.83 7.18
C ARG A 212 -7.79 6.95 7.69
N TRP A 213 -8.15 7.89 6.83
CA TRP A 213 -9.09 8.96 7.18
C TRP A 213 -10.47 8.38 7.53
N MET A 214 -10.98 7.44 6.73
CA MET A 214 -12.23 6.72 7.02
C MET A 214 -12.14 5.90 8.32
N GLN A 215 -11.05 5.14 8.52
CA GLN A 215 -10.83 4.38 9.75
C GLN A 215 -10.82 5.28 10.98
N ARG A 216 -10.17 6.45 10.88
CA ARG A 216 -10.11 7.43 11.96
C ARG A 216 -11.48 8.03 12.24
N GLY A 217 -12.21 8.45 11.21
CA GLY A 217 -13.58 8.94 11.35
C GLY A 217 -14.51 7.92 12.01
N LEU A 218 -14.40 6.65 11.59
CA LEU A 218 -15.17 5.56 12.18
C LEU A 218 -14.82 5.33 13.66
N ARG A 219 -13.52 5.32 14.00
CA ARG A 219 -13.01 5.14 15.37
C ARG A 219 -13.36 6.28 16.31
N GLU A 220 -13.27 7.52 15.86
CA GLU A 220 -13.42 8.71 16.72
C GLU A 220 -14.88 9.20 16.80
N THR A 221 -15.67 9.01 15.74
CA THR A 221 -17.01 9.63 15.64
C THR A 221 -18.15 8.63 15.79
N VAL A 222 -18.06 7.48 15.12
CA VAL A 222 -19.19 6.55 14.98
C VAL A 222 -19.15 5.46 16.06
N LEU A 223 -18.04 4.74 16.18
CA LEU A 223 -17.92 3.58 17.08
C LEU A 223 -18.05 3.92 18.58
N PRO A 224 -17.57 5.07 19.10
CA PRO A 224 -17.77 5.40 20.51
C PRO A 224 -19.24 5.63 20.87
N ARG A 225 -20.11 5.87 19.88
CA ARG A 225 -21.55 6.06 20.06
C ARG A 225 -22.34 4.76 19.95
N THR A 226 -21.70 3.64 19.58
CA THR A 226 -22.35 2.34 19.48
C THR A 226 -22.18 1.55 20.78
N LYS A 227 -23.06 0.57 21.01
CA LYS A 227 -22.95 -0.37 22.14
C LYS A 227 -21.97 -1.53 21.87
N MET A 228 -21.06 -1.37 20.91
CA MET A 228 -20.11 -2.42 20.52
C MET A 228 -18.98 -2.52 21.53
N ASP A 229 -18.55 -3.74 21.83
CA ASP A 229 -17.37 -3.99 22.65
C ASP A 229 -16.08 -3.63 21.88
N ALA A 230 -14.97 -3.46 22.61
CA ALA A 230 -13.70 -3.06 22.02
C ALA A 230 -13.19 -4.07 20.98
N GLY A 231 -13.49 -5.37 21.12
CA GLY A 231 -13.13 -6.41 20.17
C GLY A 231 -13.82 -6.22 18.82
N ALA A 232 -15.15 -6.09 18.82
CA ALA A 232 -15.92 -5.86 17.61
C ALA A 232 -15.55 -4.53 16.91
N GLN A 233 -15.30 -3.47 17.68
CA GLN A 233 -14.84 -2.18 17.13
C GLN A 233 -13.49 -2.34 16.41
N ASN A 234 -12.53 -3.01 17.05
CA ASN A 234 -11.20 -3.18 16.45
C ASN A 234 -11.23 -4.10 15.24
N ALA A 235 -12.06 -5.15 15.26
CA ALA A 235 -12.26 -6.04 14.12
C ALA A 235 -12.82 -5.28 12.91
N LEU A 236 -13.81 -4.40 13.11
CA LEU A 236 -14.40 -3.62 12.03
C LEU A 236 -13.39 -2.62 11.43
N ILE A 237 -12.65 -1.90 12.27
CA ILE A 237 -11.62 -0.94 11.81
C ILE A 237 -10.53 -1.67 11.02
N THR A 238 -10.06 -2.81 11.54
CA THR A 238 -9.00 -3.61 10.90
C THR A 238 -9.48 -4.20 9.59
N GLY A 239 -10.70 -4.74 9.55
CA GLY A 239 -11.34 -5.25 8.33
C GLY A 239 -11.48 -4.17 7.26
N LEU A 240 -11.96 -2.97 7.62
CA LEU A 240 -12.00 -1.82 6.71
C LEU A 240 -10.60 -1.45 6.19
N GLY A 241 -9.58 -1.55 7.03
CA GLY A 241 -8.18 -1.31 6.66
C GLY A 241 -7.67 -2.29 5.61
N TYR A 242 -7.92 -3.59 5.79
CA TYR A 242 -7.52 -4.61 4.82
C TYR A 242 -8.26 -4.47 3.49
N VAL A 243 -9.57 -4.21 3.52
CA VAL A 243 -10.36 -3.96 2.31
C VAL A 243 -9.85 -2.71 1.59
N GLY A 244 -9.69 -1.59 2.30
CA GLY A 244 -9.22 -0.35 1.72
C GLY A 244 -7.80 -0.43 1.17
N MET A 245 -6.88 -1.10 1.87
CA MET A 245 -5.51 -1.33 1.39
C MET A 245 -5.48 -2.19 0.13
N THR A 246 -6.28 -3.28 0.10
CA THR A 246 -6.38 -4.15 -1.07
C THR A 246 -6.97 -3.41 -2.27
N LEU A 247 -8.05 -2.65 -2.08
CA LEU A 247 -8.64 -1.83 -3.13
C LEU A 247 -7.67 -0.77 -3.65
N SER A 248 -6.94 -0.09 -2.74
CA SER A 248 -5.95 0.92 -3.11
C SER A 248 -4.84 0.33 -3.97
N ALA A 249 -4.36 -0.87 -3.64
CA ALA A 249 -3.37 -1.58 -4.42
C ALA A 249 -3.90 -1.97 -5.80
N LEU A 250 -5.11 -2.55 -5.87
CA LEU A 250 -5.73 -2.95 -7.14
C LEU A 250 -5.96 -1.74 -8.05
N ILE A 251 -6.45 -0.63 -7.52
CA ILE A 251 -6.67 0.61 -8.29
C ILE A 251 -5.33 1.17 -8.78
N ALA A 252 -4.31 1.24 -7.92
CA ALA A 252 -2.98 1.72 -8.31
C ALA A 252 -2.37 0.88 -9.45
N VAL A 253 -2.49 -0.45 -9.35
CA VAL A 253 -2.07 -1.39 -10.40
C VAL A 253 -2.88 -1.17 -11.68
N SER A 254 -4.20 -0.99 -11.59
CA SER A 254 -5.05 -0.72 -12.75
C SER A 254 -4.66 0.58 -13.47
N VAL A 255 -4.38 1.64 -12.72
CA VAL A 255 -3.96 2.94 -13.27
C VAL A 255 -2.58 2.87 -13.90
N ALA A 256 -1.71 1.98 -13.41
CA ALA A 256 -0.43 1.69 -14.02
C ALA A 256 -0.54 0.97 -15.38
N GLY A 257 -1.75 0.63 -15.84
CA GLY A 257 -2.00 -0.03 -17.12
C GLY A 257 -1.87 -1.55 -17.06
N LEU A 258 -1.77 -2.13 -15.87
CA LEU A 258 -1.73 -3.57 -15.68
C LEU A 258 -3.11 -4.19 -15.86
N ASN A 259 -3.18 -5.22 -16.71
CA ASN A 259 -4.42 -5.94 -16.94
C ASN A 259 -4.76 -6.84 -15.73
N LEU A 260 -5.84 -6.48 -15.04
CA LEU A 260 -6.34 -7.19 -13.86
C LEU A 260 -7.37 -8.28 -14.18
N SER A 261 -7.65 -8.59 -15.46
CA SER A 261 -8.70 -9.55 -15.84
C SER A 261 -8.53 -10.91 -15.18
N ASN A 262 -7.31 -11.42 -15.08
CA ASN A 262 -7.05 -12.71 -14.41
C ASN A 262 -7.33 -12.64 -12.90
N LEU A 263 -6.98 -11.53 -12.25
CA LEU A 263 -7.32 -11.28 -10.85
C LEU A 263 -8.82 -11.11 -10.66
N ALA A 264 -9.53 -10.51 -11.63
CA ALA A 264 -10.97 -10.33 -11.57
C ALA A 264 -11.72 -11.67 -11.60
N VAL A 265 -11.22 -12.67 -12.34
CA VAL A 265 -11.78 -14.04 -12.31
C VAL A 265 -11.65 -14.66 -10.92
N VAL A 266 -10.45 -14.57 -10.31
CA VAL A 266 -10.20 -15.09 -8.96
C VAL A 266 -11.03 -14.35 -7.92
N ALA A 267 -11.07 -13.01 -7.98
CA ALA A 267 -11.88 -12.18 -7.10
C ALA A 267 -13.38 -12.46 -7.28
N GLY A 268 -13.83 -12.74 -8.51
CA GLY A 268 -15.20 -13.15 -8.81
C GLY A 268 -15.55 -14.48 -8.15
N ALA A 269 -14.73 -15.51 -8.34
CA ALA A 269 -14.92 -16.81 -7.69
C ALA A 269 -14.91 -16.71 -6.16
N LEU A 270 -13.98 -15.94 -5.60
CA LEU A 270 -13.91 -15.67 -4.17
C LEU A 270 -15.16 -14.94 -3.67
N SER A 271 -15.65 -13.95 -4.42
CA SER A 271 -16.86 -13.18 -4.08
C SER A 271 -18.09 -14.08 -4.04
N VAL A 272 -18.22 -15.01 -4.99
CA VAL A 272 -19.30 -16.02 -4.98
C VAL A 272 -19.17 -16.92 -3.75
N GLY A 273 -17.97 -17.40 -3.42
CA GLY A 273 -17.73 -18.21 -2.23
C GLY A 273 -18.08 -17.48 -0.93
N ILE A 274 -17.67 -16.22 -0.79
CA ILE A 274 -18.02 -15.37 0.36
C ILE A 274 -19.53 -15.13 0.41
N GLY A 275 -20.17 -14.89 -0.74
CA GLY A 275 -21.62 -14.71 -0.85
C GLY A 275 -22.41 -15.91 -0.34
N PHE A 276 -22.01 -17.12 -0.74
CA PHE A 276 -22.59 -18.36 -0.20
C PHE A 276 -22.35 -18.51 1.30
N GLY A 277 -21.15 -18.17 1.80
CA GLY A 277 -20.84 -18.22 3.23
C GLY A 277 -21.64 -17.21 4.07
N LEU A 278 -21.97 -16.04 3.52
CA LEU A 278 -22.74 -14.99 4.20
C LEU A 278 -24.26 -15.10 3.99
N GLN A 279 -24.73 -16.03 3.16
CA GLN A 279 -26.13 -16.13 2.76
C GLN A 279 -27.10 -16.14 3.95
N THR A 280 -26.84 -16.98 4.97
CA THR A 280 -27.68 -17.08 6.17
C THR A 280 -27.69 -15.79 6.99
N ILE A 281 -26.57 -15.07 7.06
CA ILE A 281 -26.48 -13.81 7.81
C ILE A 281 -27.32 -12.74 7.11
N VAL A 282 -27.16 -12.61 5.79
CA VAL A 282 -27.89 -11.65 4.97
C VAL A 282 -29.39 -11.95 4.99
N SER A 283 -29.76 -13.23 4.86
CA SER A 283 -31.16 -13.66 4.91
C SER A 283 -31.83 -13.29 6.25
N ASN A 284 -31.20 -13.61 7.39
CA ASN A 284 -31.71 -13.21 8.70
C ASN A 284 -31.82 -11.69 8.88
N PHE A 285 -30.86 -10.93 8.35
CA PHE A 285 -30.88 -9.47 8.38
C PHE A 285 -32.07 -8.91 7.60
N VAL A 286 -32.26 -9.37 6.35
CA VAL A 286 -33.37 -8.95 5.48
C VAL A 286 -34.70 -9.36 6.09
N SER A 287 -34.83 -10.59 6.59
CA SER A 287 -36.03 -11.04 7.31
C SER A 287 -36.32 -10.17 8.54
N GLY A 288 -35.29 -9.75 9.28
CA GLY A 288 -35.45 -8.82 10.40
C GLY A 288 -36.03 -7.47 9.99
N ILE A 289 -35.55 -6.89 8.88
CA ILE A 289 -36.11 -5.64 8.33
C ILE A 289 -37.57 -5.82 7.91
N ILE A 290 -37.88 -6.92 7.22
CA ILE A 290 -39.26 -7.25 6.79
C ILE A 290 -40.18 -7.33 8.01
N LEU A 291 -39.79 -8.06 9.05
CA LEU A 291 -40.57 -8.16 10.29
C LEU A 291 -40.85 -6.80 10.93
N LEU A 292 -39.90 -5.85 10.89
CA LEU A 292 -40.07 -4.52 11.46
C LEU A 292 -41.01 -3.62 10.63
N ILE A 293 -40.98 -3.76 9.30
CA ILE A 293 -41.78 -2.96 8.37
C ILE A 293 -43.20 -3.50 8.24
N GLU A 294 -43.34 -4.80 7.93
CA GLU A 294 -44.64 -5.44 7.69
C GLU A 294 -45.37 -5.80 8.99
N ARG A 295 -44.61 -6.00 10.08
CA ARG A 295 -45.12 -6.33 11.43
C ARG A 295 -46.14 -7.50 11.45
N PRO A 296 -45.85 -8.67 10.83
CA PRO A 296 -46.70 -9.85 10.97
C PRO A 296 -46.73 -10.41 12.41
N ILE A 297 -45.70 -10.06 13.20
CA ILE A 297 -45.57 -10.30 14.63
C ILE A 297 -44.99 -9.04 15.27
N ALA A 298 -45.46 -8.69 16.47
CA ALA A 298 -44.98 -7.56 17.24
C ALA A 298 -44.45 -7.98 18.62
N GLU A 299 -43.64 -7.14 19.24
CA GLU A 299 -43.24 -7.32 20.64
C GLU A 299 -44.49 -7.33 21.53
N GLY A 300 -44.63 -8.36 22.36
CA GLY A 300 -45.82 -8.62 23.18
C GLY A 300 -46.83 -9.60 22.58
N ASP A 301 -46.68 -10.00 21.31
CA ASP A 301 -47.56 -11.00 20.73
C ASP A 301 -47.31 -12.40 21.28
N TRP A 302 -48.37 -13.17 21.45
CA TRP A 302 -48.27 -14.61 21.71
C TRP A 302 -48.22 -15.37 20.40
N ILE A 303 -47.07 -16.01 20.15
CA ILE A 303 -46.83 -16.77 18.92
C ILE A 303 -46.44 -18.22 19.21
N GLU A 304 -46.71 -19.07 18.23
CA GLU A 304 -46.21 -20.44 18.16
C GLU A 304 -45.39 -20.61 16.87
N VAL A 305 -44.13 -21.01 17.01
CA VAL A 305 -43.19 -21.24 15.91
C VAL A 305 -42.23 -22.38 16.25
N SER A 306 -41.96 -23.26 15.29
CA SER A 306 -41.01 -24.38 15.44
C SER A 306 -41.29 -25.26 16.67
N GLY A 307 -42.56 -25.44 17.05
CA GLY A 307 -42.97 -26.23 18.22
C GLY A 307 -42.79 -25.52 19.58
N HIS A 308 -42.40 -24.25 19.59
CA HIS A 308 -42.31 -23.43 20.80
C HIS A 308 -43.47 -22.42 20.83
N SER A 309 -44.10 -22.27 21.99
CA SER A 309 -45.16 -21.29 22.24
C SER A 309 -44.74 -20.31 23.32
N GLY A 310 -44.93 -19.01 23.08
CA GLY A 310 -44.54 -17.98 24.04
C GLY A 310 -44.77 -16.56 23.55
N ILE A 311 -44.34 -15.60 24.35
CA ILE A 311 -44.55 -14.17 24.10
C ILE A 311 -43.28 -13.58 23.48
N VAL A 312 -43.43 -12.80 22.40
CA VAL A 312 -42.31 -12.09 21.75
C VAL A 312 -41.79 -11.01 22.70
N LYS A 313 -40.54 -11.14 23.12
CA LYS A 313 -39.88 -10.22 24.06
C LYS A 313 -39.14 -9.10 23.34
N LYS A 314 -38.44 -9.43 22.26
CA LYS A 314 -37.65 -8.48 21.48
C LYS A 314 -37.39 -8.99 20.07
N ILE A 315 -37.54 -8.10 19.08
CA ILE A 315 -37.13 -8.37 17.70
C ILE A 315 -35.78 -7.70 17.46
N ALA A 316 -34.71 -8.49 17.30
CA ALA A 316 -33.38 -7.98 16.96
C ALA A 316 -33.08 -8.17 15.47
N VAL A 317 -31.98 -7.58 15.02
CA VAL A 317 -31.59 -7.54 13.60
C VAL A 317 -31.49 -8.92 12.96
N ARG A 318 -31.02 -9.95 13.69
CA ARG A 318 -30.79 -11.31 13.16
C ARG A 318 -31.69 -12.40 13.76
N SER A 319 -32.34 -12.10 14.88
CA SER A 319 -33.11 -13.09 15.62
C SER A 319 -34.16 -12.41 16.49
N THR A 320 -35.23 -13.14 16.79
CA THR A 320 -36.28 -12.72 17.71
C THR A 320 -36.22 -13.56 18.98
N GLN A 321 -36.38 -12.91 20.13
CA GLN A 321 -36.39 -13.58 21.44
C GLN A 321 -37.83 -13.81 21.88
N ILE A 322 -38.17 -15.06 22.17
CA ILE A 322 -39.49 -15.51 22.61
C ILE A 322 -39.36 -16.05 24.03
N ALA A 323 -40.14 -15.52 24.97
CA ALA A 323 -40.21 -16.04 26.32
C ALA A 323 -41.32 -17.09 26.41
N THR A 324 -40.96 -18.35 26.66
CA THR A 324 -41.93 -19.43 26.84
C THR A 324 -42.66 -19.32 28.18
N PHE A 325 -43.80 -19.99 28.30
CA PHE A 325 -44.55 -20.04 29.56
C PHE A 325 -43.79 -20.73 30.69
N ASP A 326 -42.81 -21.57 30.35
CA ASP A 326 -41.87 -22.20 31.29
C ASP A 326 -40.69 -21.29 31.67
N LYS A 327 -40.74 -19.99 31.34
CA LYS A 327 -39.72 -18.97 31.62
C LYS A 327 -38.35 -19.20 30.94
N HIS A 328 -38.31 -19.90 29.81
CA HIS A 328 -37.11 -19.99 28.97
C HIS A 328 -37.12 -18.91 27.89
N ASP A 329 -35.96 -18.30 27.62
CA ASP A 329 -35.79 -17.40 26.47
C ASP A 329 -35.31 -18.22 25.26
N VAL A 330 -36.19 -18.40 24.27
CA VAL A 330 -35.88 -19.07 22.99
C VAL A 330 -35.46 -18.01 21.96
N ILE A 331 -34.33 -18.24 21.29
CA ILE A 331 -33.82 -17.35 20.24
C ILE A 331 -34.10 -17.98 18.89
N VAL A 332 -35.02 -17.38 18.13
CA VAL A 332 -35.43 -17.88 16.80
C VAL A 332 -34.79 -17.01 15.72
N PRO A 333 -34.09 -17.58 14.72
CA PRO A 333 -33.60 -16.86 13.56
C PRO A 333 -34.74 -16.14 12.83
N ASN A 334 -34.52 -14.91 12.39
CA ASN A 334 -35.58 -14.15 11.69
C ASN A 334 -35.99 -14.81 10.37
N GLN A 335 -35.07 -15.52 9.71
CA GLN A 335 -35.38 -16.26 8.49
C GLN A 335 -36.47 -17.32 8.74
N ASP A 336 -36.50 -17.96 9.90
CA ASP A 336 -37.49 -19.00 10.21
C ASP A 336 -38.89 -18.42 10.45
N LEU A 337 -38.97 -17.17 10.95
CA LEU A 337 -40.22 -16.46 11.19
C LEU A 337 -40.86 -15.92 9.91
N ILE A 338 -40.05 -15.64 8.88
CA ILE A 338 -40.53 -15.18 7.57
C ILE A 338 -40.72 -16.35 6.60
N GLY A 339 -39.81 -17.34 6.63
CA GLY A 339 -39.85 -18.49 5.72
C GLY A 339 -40.77 -19.62 6.18
N GLY A 340 -41.09 -19.69 7.47
CA GLY A 340 -41.94 -20.71 8.07
C GLY A 340 -43.35 -20.24 8.40
N ALA A 341 -44.23 -21.18 8.76
CA ALA A 341 -45.55 -20.86 9.28
C ALA A 341 -45.45 -20.42 10.76
N VAL A 342 -45.95 -19.22 11.06
CA VAL A 342 -46.03 -18.69 12.42
C VAL A 342 -47.49 -18.52 12.81
N LYS A 343 -47.87 -19.08 13.96
CA LYS A 343 -49.22 -18.96 14.48
C LYS A 343 -49.26 -17.80 15.47
N ASN A 344 -49.78 -16.65 15.05
CA ASN A 344 -49.94 -15.49 15.94
C ASN A 344 -51.34 -15.53 16.57
N MET A 345 -51.40 -15.74 17.89
CA MET A 345 -52.64 -15.85 18.66
C MET A 345 -53.28 -14.50 18.95
N THR A 346 -52.53 -13.40 18.82
CA THR A 346 -52.95 -12.06 19.26
C THR A 346 -53.03 -11.03 18.13
N LEU A 347 -52.73 -11.41 16.89
CA LEU A 347 -52.62 -10.51 15.73
C LEU A 347 -53.89 -9.67 15.50
N SER A 348 -55.04 -10.33 15.35
CA SER A 348 -56.30 -9.67 14.97
C SER A 348 -57.24 -9.43 16.15
N SER A 349 -57.17 -10.27 17.18
CA SER A 349 -58.00 -10.17 18.38
C SER A 349 -57.30 -10.86 19.55
N ARG A 350 -57.53 -10.36 20.76
CA ARG A 350 -57.11 -11.02 22.01
C ARG A 350 -58.10 -12.08 22.49
N MET A 351 -59.17 -12.32 21.73
CA MET A 351 -60.15 -13.36 22.02
C MET A 351 -59.64 -14.72 21.55
N GLY A 352 -59.52 -15.66 22.48
CA GLY A 352 -59.21 -17.06 22.19
C GLY A 352 -60.45 -17.95 22.26
N ARG A 353 -60.45 -19.06 21.53
CA ARG A 353 -61.45 -20.12 21.68
C ARG A 353 -60.89 -21.25 22.51
N LEU A 354 -61.50 -21.52 23.66
CA LEU A 354 -61.20 -22.68 24.49
C LEU A 354 -62.12 -23.84 24.11
N ILE A 355 -61.56 -25.04 23.94
CA ILE A 355 -62.32 -26.27 23.68
C ILE A 355 -62.10 -27.19 24.89
N ILE A 356 -63.17 -27.47 25.63
CA ILE A 356 -63.13 -28.32 26.82
C ILE A 356 -63.78 -29.67 26.49
N PRO A 357 -63.02 -30.77 26.40
CA PRO A 357 -63.60 -32.09 26.23
C PRO A 357 -64.24 -32.55 27.55
N VAL A 358 -65.55 -32.76 27.53
CA VAL A 358 -66.32 -33.26 28.68
C VAL A 358 -66.83 -34.67 28.36
N GLY A 359 -66.48 -35.65 29.19
CA GLY A 359 -66.99 -37.02 29.07
C GLY A 359 -68.25 -37.22 29.92
N VAL A 360 -69.29 -37.82 29.33
CA VAL A 360 -70.51 -38.20 30.05
C VAL A 360 -70.78 -39.70 29.92
N ALA A 361 -71.40 -40.29 30.93
CA ALA A 361 -71.68 -41.73 30.95
C ALA A 361 -72.70 -42.12 29.87
N TYR A 362 -72.54 -43.31 29.28
CA TYR A 362 -73.51 -43.83 28.30
C TYR A 362 -74.90 -43.99 28.93
N GLY A 363 -75.93 -43.59 28.18
CA GLY A 363 -77.31 -43.55 28.66
C GLY A 363 -77.70 -42.26 29.42
N SER A 364 -76.79 -41.30 29.57
CA SER A 364 -77.12 -39.97 30.09
C SER A 364 -78.01 -39.20 29.12
N ASP A 365 -78.93 -38.39 29.67
CA ASP A 365 -79.76 -37.48 28.88
C ASP A 365 -78.89 -36.38 28.28
N LEU A 366 -78.75 -36.40 26.94
CA LEU A 366 -77.92 -35.47 26.20
C LEU A 366 -78.48 -34.05 26.24
N GLU A 367 -79.79 -33.89 26.15
CA GLU A 367 -80.42 -32.56 26.13
C GLU A 367 -80.21 -31.86 27.48
N LYS A 368 -80.42 -32.62 28.56
CA LYS A 368 -80.18 -32.14 29.93
C LYS A 368 -78.70 -31.86 30.20
N THR A 369 -77.80 -32.68 29.65
CA THR A 369 -76.35 -32.46 29.76
C THR A 369 -75.95 -31.16 29.06
N LYS A 370 -76.48 -30.93 27.85
CA LYS A 370 -76.23 -29.71 27.08
C LYS A 370 -76.69 -28.47 27.85
N GLU A 371 -77.92 -28.49 28.37
CA GLU A 371 -78.49 -27.38 29.13
C GLU A 371 -77.62 -27.01 30.36
N ILE A 372 -77.17 -28.01 31.10
CA ILE A 372 -76.30 -27.80 32.27
C ILE A 372 -74.96 -27.17 31.86
N LEU A 373 -74.34 -27.66 30.78
CA LEU A 373 -73.05 -27.15 30.31
C LEU A 373 -73.17 -25.74 29.72
N GLU A 374 -74.25 -25.44 29.00
CA GLU A 374 -74.53 -24.11 28.48
C GLU A 374 -74.81 -23.10 29.60
N THR A 375 -75.56 -23.52 30.63
CA THR A 375 -75.83 -22.68 31.82
C THR A 375 -74.54 -22.41 32.60
N ALA A 376 -73.73 -23.46 32.84
CA ALA A 376 -72.45 -23.31 33.53
C ALA A 376 -71.47 -22.42 32.77
N ALA A 377 -71.49 -22.46 31.43
CA ALA A 377 -70.72 -21.53 30.62
C ALA A 377 -71.29 -20.11 30.71
N ALA A 378 -72.61 -19.92 30.64
CA ALA A 378 -73.22 -18.59 30.70
C ALA A 378 -72.97 -17.84 32.02
N ASP A 379 -72.84 -18.58 33.13
CA ASP A 379 -72.56 -18.01 34.46
C ASP A 379 -71.10 -17.54 34.63
N GLU A 380 -70.18 -17.92 33.73
CA GLU A 380 -68.76 -17.54 33.79
C GLU A 380 -68.55 -16.12 33.23
N GLY A 381 -68.34 -15.15 34.13
CA GLY A 381 -68.22 -13.73 33.79
C GLY A 381 -67.03 -13.34 32.89
N SER A 382 -66.09 -14.25 32.63
CA SER A 382 -64.92 -14.04 31.78
C SER A 382 -65.17 -14.33 30.28
N LEU A 383 -66.34 -14.87 29.92
CA LEU A 383 -66.67 -15.20 28.54
C LEU A 383 -67.24 -14.02 27.75
N VAL A 384 -66.95 -14.01 26.45
CA VAL A 384 -67.44 -12.96 25.55
C VAL A 384 -68.86 -13.30 25.10
N GLN A 385 -69.75 -12.31 25.08
CA GLN A 385 -71.17 -12.54 24.73
C GLN A 385 -71.36 -12.99 23.27
N HIS A 386 -70.45 -12.59 22.36
CA HIS A 386 -70.46 -13.00 20.97
C HIS A 386 -69.06 -13.39 20.48
N PRO A 387 -68.87 -14.59 19.89
CA PRO A 387 -69.86 -15.67 19.75
C PRO A 387 -70.20 -16.34 21.10
N ALA A 388 -71.45 -16.76 21.27
CA ALA A 388 -71.91 -17.45 22.47
C ALA A 388 -71.22 -18.82 22.63
N PRO A 389 -71.03 -19.32 23.86
CA PRO A 389 -70.54 -20.67 24.09
C PRO A 389 -71.48 -21.68 23.42
N SER A 390 -70.92 -22.71 22.80
CA SER A 390 -71.71 -23.78 22.18
C SER A 390 -71.21 -25.14 22.63
N VAL A 391 -72.17 -26.01 22.95
CA VAL A 391 -71.89 -27.40 23.31
C VAL A 391 -72.17 -28.27 22.09
N LEU A 392 -71.15 -29.00 21.66
CA LEU A 392 -71.21 -29.90 20.51
C LEU A 392 -70.97 -31.32 20.98
N PHE A 393 -71.92 -32.20 20.70
CA PHE A 393 -71.72 -33.64 20.91
C PHE A 393 -70.77 -34.16 19.83
N ARG A 394 -69.67 -34.78 20.26
CA ARG A 394 -68.75 -35.53 19.40
C ARG A 394 -68.88 -37.00 19.80
N GLY A 395 -69.64 -37.76 19.02
CA GLY A 395 -69.95 -39.16 19.26
C GLY A 395 -70.14 -39.89 17.95
#